data_AF-A0A3D2LB81-F1
#
_entry.id   AF-A0A3D2LB81-F1
#
_cell.length_a   1.000
_cell.length_b   1.000
_cell.length_c   1.000
_cell.angle_alpha   90.00
_cell.angle_beta   90.00
_cell.angle_gamma   90.00
#
_symmetry.space_group_name_H-M   'P 1'
#
loop_
_entity.id
_entity.type
_entity.pdbx_description
1 polymer ?
#
loop_
_entity_poly.entity_id
_entity_poly.type
_entity_poly.pdbx_seq_one_letter_code
_entity_poly.pdbx_strand_id
1 'polypeptide(L)'
;DGNWALVEPKLEKKLKSAKPGASAEEIAQNVKDSIRAIMMIRAYRMRGHLAAQLDPLSLDTPEKQPELDPASYGFGAEDMGRKIFIDGYLGLDHATVSEMLDILQRTYCSTIGIEFMHISDPEEKAWLQERIEGPDKGVAFTDQGKKAILAKLIEAETFERFLHKRYPGTKRFGLDGGEAAVPAL
;
A
#
# COMPACT_ATOMS: atom_id res chain seq x y z
N ASP A 1 -11.49 -58.97 -3.08
CA ASP A 1 -10.17 -58.96 -2.44
C ASP A 1 -9.29 -57.84 -2.97
N GLY A 2 -9.23 -56.74 -2.23
CA GLY A 2 -8.36 -55.62 -2.56
C GLY A 2 -6.92 -55.96 -2.22
N ASN A 3 -6.01 -55.87 -3.19
CA ASN A 3 -4.60 -56.14 -3.00
C ASN A 3 -3.92 -54.97 -2.25
N TRP A 4 -4.13 -54.91 -0.93
CA TRP A 4 -3.59 -53.88 -0.03
C TRP A 4 -2.06 -53.94 0.13
N ALA A 5 -1.44 -55.09 -0.15
CA ALA A 5 0.00 -55.30 -0.03
C ALA A 5 0.85 -54.40 -0.97
N LEU A 6 0.27 -53.91 -2.06
CA LEU A 6 0.95 -52.98 -2.99
C LEU A 6 0.85 -51.50 -2.55
N VAL A 7 -0.08 -51.18 -1.66
CA VAL A 7 -0.40 -49.81 -1.25
C VAL A 7 0.31 -49.46 0.06
N GLU A 8 0.43 -50.41 0.98
CA GLU A 8 1.13 -50.26 2.27
C GLU A 8 2.54 -49.63 2.15
N PRO A 9 3.46 -50.14 1.31
CA PRO A 9 4.81 -49.56 1.23
C PRO A 9 4.81 -48.14 0.64
N LYS A 10 3.84 -47.80 -0.22
CA LYS A 10 3.69 -46.43 -0.75
C LYS A 10 3.10 -45.49 0.29
N LEU A 11 2.17 -45.98 1.12
CA LEU A 11 1.54 -45.22 2.20
C LEU A 11 2.54 -44.96 3.34
N GLU A 12 3.33 -45.97 3.73
CA GLU A 12 4.39 -45.85 4.72
C GLU A 12 5.49 -44.89 4.27
N LYS A 13 5.87 -44.92 2.98
CA LYS A 13 6.83 -43.97 2.43
C LYS A 13 6.26 -42.54 2.42
N LYS A 14 4.96 -42.38 2.14
CA LYS A 14 4.25 -41.09 2.24
C LYS A 14 4.17 -40.59 3.69
N LEU A 15 3.84 -41.45 4.64
CA LEU A 15 3.76 -41.13 6.07
C LEU A 15 5.15 -40.79 6.66
N LYS A 16 6.20 -41.50 6.23
CA LYS A 16 7.60 -41.18 6.61
C LYS A 16 8.13 -39.92 5.92
N SER A 17 7.58 -39.55 4.76
CA SER A 17 7.89 -38.29 4.07
C SER A 17 7.05 -37.09 4.53
N ALA A 18 5.99 -37.34 5.31
CA ALA A 18 5.24 -36.28 5.94
C ALA A 18 6.14 -35.67 7.01
N LYS A 19 6.53 -34.41 6.81
CA LYS A 19 7.29 -33.66 7.81
C LYS A 19 6.52 -33.72 9.14
N PRO A 20 7.20 -33.86 10.29
CA PRO A 20 6.54 -33.72 11.57
C PRO A 20 5.81 -32.37 11.61
N GLY A 21 4.64 -32.33 12.25
CA GLY A 21 3.93 -31.08 12.47
C GLY A 21 4.86 -30.05 13.10
N ALA A 22 4.66 -28.77 12.77
CA ALA A 22 5.48 -27.67 13.28
C ALA A 22 5.62 -27.77 14.81
N SER A 23 6.83 -27.50 15.32
CA SER A 23 7.05 -27.53 16.77
C SER A 23 6.20 -26.47 17.48
N ALA A 24 5.95 -26.64 18.77
CA ALA A 24 5.21 -25.65 19.55
C ALA A 24 5.89 -24.27 19.49
N GLU A 25 7.22 -24.25 19.49
CA GLU A 25 8.05 -23.05 19.35
C GLU A 25 7.89 -22.40 17.97
N GLU A 26 7.88 -23.18 16.89
CA GLU A 26 7.67 -22.69 15.52
C GLU A 26 6.28 -22.06 15.36
N ILE A 27 5.25 -22.72 15.89
CA ILE A 27 3.89 -22.19 15.87
C ILE A 27 3.83 -20.86 16.64
N ALA A 28 4.41 -20.82 17.85
CA ALA A 28 4.43 -19.60 18.65
C ALA A 28 5.17 -18.45 17.94
N GLN A 29 6.25 -18.74 17.23
CA GLN A 29 6.98 -17.73 16.46
C GLN A 29 6.17 -17.21 15.27
N ASN A 30 5.55 -18.11 14.48
CA ASN A 30 4.72 -17.73 13.34
C ASN A 30 3.53 -16.85 13.76
N VAL A 31 2.90 -17.16 14.91
CA VAL A 31 1.82 -16.33 15.47
C VAL A 31 2.33 -14.94 15.85
N LYS A 32 3.48 -14.85 16.53
CA LYS A 32 4.09 -13.56 16.89
C LYS A 32 4.40 -12.71 15.66
N ASP A 33 4.94 -13.33 14.61
CA ASP A 33 5.28 -12.62 13.37
C ASP A 33 4.03 -12.12 12.65
N SER A 34 2.95 -12.91 12.64
CA SER A 34 1.66 -12.50 12.09
C SER A 34 1.09 -11.28 12.84
N ILE A 35 1.13 -11.29 14.17
CA ILE A 35 0.68 -10.16 15.01
C ILE A 35 1.52 -8.90 14.72
N ARG A 36 2.85 -9.05 14.65
CA ARG A 36 3.78 -7.94 14.35
C ARG A 36 3.52 -7.35 12.96
N ALA A 37 3.31 -8.19 11.95
CA ALA A 37 2.96 -7.76 10.60
C ALA A 37 1.64 -6.99 10.58
N ILE A 38 0.60 -7.49 11.25
CA ILE A 38 -0.69 -6.81 11.35
C ILE A 38 -0.58 -5.46 12.08
N MET A 39 0.24 -5.39 13.14
CA MET A 39 0.52 -4.14 13.85
C MET A 39 1.23 -3.12 12.96
N MET A 40 2.20 -3.55 12.16
CA MET A 40 2.88 -2.71 11.18
C MET A 40 1.91 -2.19 10.12
N ILE A 41 1.09 -3.06 9.52
CA ILE A 41 0.06 -2.66 8.55
C ILE A 41 -0.88 -1.61 9.15
N ARG A 42 -1.33 -1.82 10.39
CA ARG A 42 -2.18 -0.86 11.10
C ARG A 42 -1.49 0.50 11.30
N ALA A 43 -0.20 0.53 11.60
CA ALA A 43 0.53 1.79 11.77
C ALA A 43 0.57 2.60 10.46
N TYR A 44 0.80 1.94 9.32
CA TYR A 44 0.72 2.59 8.00
C TYR A 44 -0.69 3.13 7.69
N ARG A 45 -1.76 2.40 8.01
CA ARG A 45 -3.14 2.90 7.85
C ARG A 45 -3.42 4.14 8.70
N MET A 46 -2.86 4.21 9.89
CA MET A 46 -3.11 5.31 10.83
C MET A 46 -2.21 6.53 10.59
N ARG A 47 -0.94 6.33 10.20
CA ARG A 47 0.08 7.38 10.18
C ARG A 47 0.86 7.49 8.89
N GLY A 48 0.64 6.60 7.92
CA GLY A 48 1.40 6.61 6.66
C GLY A 48 1.28 7.93 5.91
N HIS A 49 0.14 8.63 6.02
CA HIS A 49 -0.07 9.96 5.46
C HIS A 49 0.97 11.01 5.95
N LEU A 50 1.52 10.86 7.16
CA LEU A 50 2.57 11.73 7.68
C LEU A 50 3.92 11.56 6.97
N ALA A 51 4.11 10.42 6.29
CA ALA A 51 5.29 10.12 5.49
C ALA A 51 5.02 10.27 3.98
N ALA A 52 3.84 10.73 3.57
CA ALA A 52 3.49 10.93 2.18
C ALA A 52 4.18 12.17 1.58
N GLN A 53 4.53 12.10 0.29
CA GLN A 53 5.16 13.20 -0.45
C GLN A 53 4.09 14.14 -1.01
N LEU A 54 3.56 15.01 -0.14
CA LEU A 54 2.47 15.93 -0.48
C LEU A 54 2.93 17.31 -0.95
N ASP A 55 4.14 17.71 -0.57
CA ASP A 55 4.69 19.02 -0.93
C ASP A 55 5.41 18.96 -2.31
N PRO A 56 4.85 19.57 -3.36
CA PRO A 56 5.45 19.58 -4.70
C PRO A 56 6.74 20.41 -4.76
N LEU A 57 6.97 21.32 -3.81
CA LEU A 57 8.17 22.14 -3.73
C LEU A 57 9.26 21.51 -2.87
N SER A 58 8.93 20.46 -2.10
CA SER A 58 9.85 19.78 -1.17
C SER A 58 10.56 20.74 -0.20
N LEU A 59 9.83 21.77 0.25
CA LEU A 59 10.24 22.69 1.30
C LEU A 59 10.15 22.02 2.68
N ASP A 60 9.14 21.18 2.87
CA ASP A 60 8.97 20.40 4.09
C ASP A 60 9.87 19.16 4.06
N THR A 61 10.53 18.89 5.19
CA THR A 61 11.24 17.63 5.41
C THR A 61 10.33 16.72 6.22
N PRO A 62 9.91 15.56 5.68
CA PRO A 62 9.06 14.64 6.42
C PRO A 62 9.70 14.25 7.74
N GLU A 63 8.95 14.39 8.84
CA GLU A 63 9.42 13.91 10.13
C GLU A 63 9.62 12.39 10.06
N LYS A 64 10.72 11.92 10.65
CA LYS A 64 10.93 10.48 10.80
C LYS A 64 9.75 9.89 11.57
N GLN A 65 9.13 8.86 11.02
CA GLN A 65 8.05 8.11 11.66
C GLN A 65 8.59 6.75 12.14
N PRO A 66 9.05 6.60 13.40
CA PRO A 66 9.59 5.33 13.89
C PRO A 66 8.56 4.19 13.85
N GLU A 67 7.27 4.54 13.96
CA GLU A 67 6.15 3.60 13.84
C GLU A 67 6.00 2.99 12.44
N LEU A 68 6.64 3.56 11.41
CA LEU A 68 6.64 2.99 10.06
C LEU A 68 7.89 2.14 9.78
N ASP A 69 8.87 2.12 10.68
CA ASP A 69 10.06 1.30 10.55
C ASP A 69 9.75 -0.17 10.91
N PRO A 70 9.98 -1.14 10.00
CA PRO A 70 9.82 -2.58 10.27
C PRO A 70 10.61 -3.06 11.49
N ALA A 71 11.76 -2.44 11.78
CA ALA A 71 12.60 -2.77 12.93
C ALA A 71 11.86 -2.55 14.26
N SER A 72 10.93 -1.60 14.33
CA SER A 72 10.07 -1.36 15.50
C SER A 72 9.15 -2.55 15.82
N TYR A 73 8.89 -3.41 14.84
CA TYR A 73 8.09 -4.63 14.98
C TYR A 73 8.95 -5.89 15.08
N GLY A 74 10.28 -5.76 15.10
CA GLY A 74 11.21 -6.88 15.19
C GLY A 74 11.47 -7.58 13.85
N PHE A 75 11.28 -6.87 12.73
CA PHE A 75 11.71 -7.32 11.41
C PHE A 75 13.01 -6.61 11.02
N GLY A 76 14.12 -7.34 11.03
CA GLY A 76 15.41 -6.83 10.57
C GLY A 76 15.61 -7.01 9.06
N ALA A 77 16.78 -6.61 8.57
CA ALA A 77 17.15 -6.77 7.16
C ALA A 77 17.11 -8.24 6.69
N GLU A 78 17.49 -9.17 7.56
CA GLU A 78 17.46 -10.62 7.30
C GLU A 78 16.03 -11.17 7.19
N ASP A 79 15.05 -10.49 7.78
CA ASP A 79 13.66 -10.94 7.83
C ASP A 79 12.83 -10.51 6.60
N MET A 80 13.40 -9.67 5.73
CA MET A 80 12.69 -9.04 4.62
C MET A 80 12.04 -10.04 3.66
N GLY A 81 12.72 -11.17 3.41
CA GLY A 81 12.22 -12.26 2.56
C GLY A 81 11.36 -13.31 3.26
N ARG A 82 11.08 -13.15 4.57
CA ARG A 82 10.30 -14.15 5.33
C ARG A 82 8.83 -14.05 4.97
N LYS A 83 8.24 -15.17 4.56
CA LYS A 83 6.83 -15.26 4.22
C LYS A 83 5.99 -15.42 5.48
N ILE A 84 5.15 -14.44 5.78
CA ILE A 84 4.32 -14.34 6.98
C ILE A 84 2.86 -14.51 6.58
N PHE A 85 2.09 -15.24 7.38
CA PHE A 85 0.64 -15.33 7.22
C PHE A 85 -0.02 -14.04 7.73
N ILE A 86 -0.86 -13.42 6.93
CA ILE A 86 -1.53 -12.15 7.27
C ILE A 86 -3.05 -12.19 7.05
N ASP A 87 -3.64 -13.36 6.84
CA ASP A 87 -5.10 -13.57 6.85
C ASP A 87 -5.88 -12.63 5.91
N GLY A 88 -5.44 -12.53 4.66
CA GLY A 88 -6.11 -11.73 3.63
C GLY A 88 -5.86 -10.21 3.74
N TYR A 89 -5.07 -9.74 4.71
CA TYR A 89 -4.65 -8.35 4.75
C TYR A 89 -3.90 -7.98 3.46
N LEU A 90 -4.10 -6.76 2.98
CA LEU A 90 -3.57 -6.29 1.69
C LEU A 90 -4.02 -7.15 0.49
N GLY A 91 -5.06 -7.99 0.65
CA GLY A 91 -5.52 -8.93 -0.37
C GLY A 91 -4.65 -10.17 -0.53
N LEU A 92 -3.79 -10.48 0.45
CA LEU A 92 -2.85 -11.60 0.41
C LEU A 92 -3.01 -12.49 1.65
N ASP A 93 -3.04 -13.81 1.48
CA ASP A 93 -3.01 -14.72 2.62
C ASP A 93 -1.64 -14.75 3.30
N HIS A 94 -0.59 -14.67 2.48
CA HIS A 94 0.79 -14.63 2.92
C HIS A 94 1.58 -13.62 2.12
N ALA A 95 2.44 -12.86 2.79
CA ALA A 95 3.31 -11.88 2.16
C ALA A 95 4.68 -11.88 2.83
N THR A 96 5.71 -11.53 2.07
CA THR A 96 7.01 -11.17 2.62
C THR A 96 6.97 -9.77 3.23
N VAL A 97 7.88 -9.47 4.15
CA VAL A 97 7.97 -8.12 4.73
C VAL A 97 8.23 -7.08 3.65
N SER A 98 9.07 -7.39 2.66
CA SER A 98 9.28 -6.54 1.48
C SER A 98 7.99 -6.28 0.68
N GLU A 99 7.24 -7.33 0.33
CA GLU A 99 5.97 -7.17 -0.41
C GLU A 99 4.96 -6.32 0.37
N MET A 100 4.87 -6.53 1.69
CA MET A 100 4.02 -5.70 2.55
C MET A 100 4.44 -4.24 2.50
N LEU A 101 5.74 -3.94 2.65
CA LEU A 101 6.24 -2.58 2.63
C LEU A 101 6.02 -1.90 1.28
N ASP A 102 6.22 -2.61 0.17
CA ASP A 102 5.99 -2.07 -1.17
C ASP A 102 4.52 -1.65 -1.35
N ILE A 103 3.57 -2.49 -0.92
CA ILE A 103 2.14 -2.16 -0.97
C ILE A 103 1.83 -0.99 -0.04
N LEU A 104 2.31 -1.01 1.20
CA LEU A 104 2.02 0.01 2.21
C LEU A 104 2.60 1.37 1.82
N GLN A 105 3.85 1.43 1.35
CA GLN A 105 4.50 2.66 0.91
C GLN A 105 3.82 3.23 -0.33
N ARG A 106 3.50 2.39 -1.33
CA ARG A 106 2.76 2.81 -2.53
C ARG A 106 1.37 3.36 -2.19
N THR A 107 0.70 2.78 -1.19
CA THR A 107 -0.69 3.12 -0.86
C THR A 107 -0.79 4.33 0.08
N TYR A 108 0.06 4.41 1.10
CA TYR A 108 -0.07 5.39 2.20
C TYR A 108 1.01 6.47 2.22
N CYS A 109 2.15 6.25 1.58
CA CYS A 109 3.33 7.14 1.66
C CYS A 109 3.76 7.71 0.30
N SER A 110 2.91 7.63 -0.73
CA SER A 110 3.22 8.13 -2.08
C SER A 110 2.86 9.62 -2.21
N THR A 111 2.49 10.07 -3.41
CA THR A 111 2.01 11.43 -3.68
C THR A 111 0.57 11.69 -3.22
N ILE A 112 -0.02 10.73 -2.50
CA ILE A 112 -1.36 10.80 -1.93
C ILE A 112 -1.26 10.34 -0.47
N GLY A 113 -1.78 11.14 0.44
CA GLY A 113 -1.93 10.82 1.87
C GLY A 113 -3.37 10.44 2.14
N ILE A 114 -3.59 9.24 2.69
CA ILE A 114 -4.93 8.73 2.94
C ILE A 114 -5.20 8.74 4.45
N GLU A 115 -6.23 9.49 4.85
CA GLU A 115 -6.71 9.56 6.23
C GLU A 115 -8.14 9.05 6.31
N PHE A 116 -8.31 7.85 6.89
CA PHE A 116 -9.64 7.21 6.96
C PHE A 116 -9.89 6.46 8.25
N MET A 117 -8.85 6.21 9.06
CA MET A 117 -8.98 5.42 10.28
C MET A 117 -9.86 6.08 11.35
N HIS A 118 -10.09 7.39 11.25
CA HIS A 118 -10.98 8.17 12.11
C HIS A 118 -12.47 7.99 11.78
N ILE A 119 -12.82 7.38 10.64
CA ILE A 119 -14.20 7.04 10.28
C ILE A 119 -14.75 6.07 11.33
N SER A 120 -15.94 6.38 11.87
CA SER A 120 -16.58 5.56 12.91
C SER A 120 -17.33 4.36 12.33
N ASP A 121 -17.90 4.50 11.13
CA ASP A 121 -18.61 3.44 10.45
C ASP A 121 -17.62 2.36 9.93
N PRO A 122 -17.76 1.09 10.38
CA PRO A 122 -16.88 0.01 9.93
C PRO A 122 -17.11 -0.37 8.47
N GLU A 123 -18.32 -0.24 7.92
CA GLU A 123 -18.62 -0.57 6.52
C GLU A 123 -17.95 0.43 5.58
N GLU A 124 -18.06 1.73 5.86
CA GLU A 124 -17.39 2.78 5.07
C GLU A 124 -15.86 2.61 5.10
N LYS A 125 -15.32 2.30 6.29
CA LYS A 125 -13.88 2.05 6.46
C LYS A 125 -13.42 0.84 5.67
N ALA A 126 -14.16 -0.27 5.74
CA ALA A 126 -13.85 -1.49 5.01
C ALA A 126 -13.94 -1.28 3.49
N TRP A 127 -14.97 -0.57 3.03
CA TRP A 127 -15.16 -0.21 1.62
C TRP A 127 -13.99 0.59 1.07
N LEU A 128 -13.53 1.61 1.81
CA LEU A 128 -12.39 2.40 1.37
C LEU A 128 -11.10 1.57 1.36
N GLN A 129 -10.89 0.76 2.41
CA GLN A 129 -9.74 -0.13 2.52
C GLN A 129 -9.65 -1.09 1.33
N GLU A 130 -10.75 -1.75 0.94
CA GLU A 130 -10.79 -2.67 -0.21
C GLU A 130 -10.47 -1.97 -1.55
N ARG A 131 -10.79 -0.68 -1.65
CA ARG A 131 -10.59 0.09 -2.87
C ARG A 131 -9.16 0.57 -3.05
N ILE A 132 -8.47 0.89 -1.95
CA ILE A 132 -7.11 1.43 -1.97
C ILE A 132 -6.03 0.35 -1.75
N GLU A 133 -6.31 -0.68 -0.95
CA GLU A 133 -5.34 -1.73 -0.62
C GLU A 133 -5.43 -2.90 -1.60
N GLY A 134 -4.26 -3.37 -2.01
CA GLY A 134 -4.12 -4.57 -2.84
C GLY A 134 -2.98 -4.45 -3.85
N PRO A 135 -2.43 -5.58 -4.32
CA PRO A 135 -1.32 -5.59 -5.27
C PRO A 135 -1.64 -4.82 -6.57
N ASP A 136 -2.89 -4.93 -7.04
CA ASP A 136 -3.33 -4.37 -8.33
C ASP A 136 -4.04 -3.02 -8.23
N LYS A 137 -4.08 -2.39 -7.04
CA LYS A 137 -4.81 -1.13 -6.80
C LYS A 137 -3.98 0.13 -7.13
N GLY A 138 -2.94 -0.01 -7.95
CA GLY A 138 -2.15 1.13 -8.39
C GLY A 138 -2.93 2.05 -9.34
N VAL A 139 -2.66 3.35 -9.31
CA VAL A 139 -3.22 4.29 -10.27
C VAL A 139 -2.53 4.07 -11.62
N ALA A 140 -3.28 3.59 -12.61
CA ALA A 140 -2.81 3.40 -13.97
C ALA A 140 -3.71 4.15 -14.96
N PHE A 141 -3.09 4.95 -15.83
CA PHE A 141 -3.78 5.67 -16.89
C PHE A 141 -3.42 5.08 -18.25
N THR A 142 -4.39 4.99 -19.15
CA THR A 142 -4.15 4.69 -20.56
C THR A 142 -3.37 5.83 -21.22
N ASP A 143 -2.71 5.56 -22.33
CA ASP A 143 -1.97 6.60 -23.08
C ASP A 143 -2.89 7.76 -23.50
N GLN A 144 -4.15 7.45 -23.85
CA GLN A 144 -5.14 8.47 -24.15
C GLN A 144 -5.54 9.27 -22.91
N GLY A 145 -5.70 8.62 -21.76
CA GLY A 145 -5.97 9.29 -20.48
C GLY A 145 -4.85 10.26 -20.09
N LYS A 146 -3.58 9.84 -20.23
CA LYS A 146 -2.43 10.71 -19.99
C LYS A 146 -2.42 11.93 -20.91
N LYS A 147 -2.71 11.74 -22.20
CA LYS A 147 -2.81 12.84 -23.17
C LYS A 147 -3.97 13.80 -22.84
N ALA A 148 -5.11 13.28 -22.39
CA ALA A 148 -6.25 14.10 -21.99
C ALA A 148 -5.93 14.97 -20.76
N ILE A 149 -5.30 14.37 -19.73
CA ILE A 149 -4.83 15.11 -18.53
C ILE A 149 -3.85 16.21 -18.94
N LEU A 150 -2.85 15.90 -19.77
CA LEU A 150 -1.89 16.87 -20.26
C LEU A 150 -2.55 18.01 -21.06
N ALA A 151 -3.49 17.70 -21.94
CA ALA A 151 -4.21 18.70 -22.71
C ALA A 151 -4.95 19.69 -21.79
N LYS A 152 -5.59 19.20 -20.73
CA LYS A 152 -6.28 20.05 -19.74
C LYS A 152 -5.34 20.94 -18.95
N LEU A 153 -4.16 20.43 -18.58
CA LEU A 153 -3.12 21.25 -17.94
C LEU A 153 -2.64 22.38 -18.86
N ILE A 154 -2.41 22.08 -20.14
CA ILE A 154 -2.00 23.08 -21.14
C ILE A 154 -3.08 24.15 -21.32
N GLU A 155 -4.35 23.73 -21.41
CA GLU A 155 -5.49 24.65 -21.49
C GLU A 155 -5.54 25.61 -20.29
N ALA A 156 -5.38 25.08 -19.07
CA ALA A 156 -5.39 25.85 -17.83
C ALA A 156 -4.25 26.88 -17.80
N GLU A 157 -3.00 26.45 -18.03
CA GLU A 157 -1.83 27.35 -18.04
C GLU A 157 -1.95 28.42 -19.14
N THR A 158 -2.38 28.01 -20.34
CA THR A 158 -2.51 28.94 -21.49
C THR A 158 -3.55 30.01 -21.22
N PHE A 159 -4.67 29.64 -20.60
CA PHE A 159 -5.72 30.58 -20.24
C PHE A 159 -5.22 31.60 -19.21
N GLU A 160 -4.51 31.15 -18.18
CA GLU A 160 -3.93 32.03 -17.16
C GLU A 160 -2.90 33.01 -17.75
N ARG A 161 -2.02 32.51 -18.64
CA ARG A 161 -1.05 33.36 -19.36
C ARG A 161 -1.73 34.37 -20.28
N PHE A 162 -2.82 33.98 -20.94
CA PHE A 162 -3.62 34.89 -21.76
C PHE A 162 -4.21 36.03 -20.93
N LEU A 163 -4.84 35.71 -19.80
CA LEU A 163 -5.40 36.72 -18.90
C LEU A 163 -4.33 37.67 -18.38
N HIS A 164 -3.18 37.14 -17.96
CA HIS A 164 -2.04 37.94 -17.48
C HIS A 164 -1.56 38.94 -18.54
N LYS A 165 -1.48 38.53 -19.81
CA LYS A 165 -1.05 39.41 -20.90
C LYS A 165 -2.12 40.42 -21.32
N ARG A 166 -3.40 40.01 -21.34
CA ARG A 166 -4.48 40.82 -21.91
C ARG A 166 -5.03 41.86 -20.92
N TYR A 167 -5.03 41.55 -19.63
CA TYR A 167 -5.62 42.38 -18.58
C TYR A 167 -4.61 42.69 -17.47
N PRO A 168 -3.50 43.40 -17.79
CA PRO A 168 -2.48 43.72 -16.81
C PRO A 168 -3.05 44.57 -15.67
N GLY A 169 -2.64 44.28 -14.44
CA GLY A 169 -3.09 44.99 -13.23
C GLY A 169 -4.51 44.63 -12.75
N THR A 170 -5.24 43.79 -13.46
CA THR A 170 -6.56 43.31 -13.02
C THR A 170 -6.40 42.11 -12.08
N LYS A 171 -7.11 42.11 -10.95
CA LYS A 171 -7.13 40.99 -10.01
C LYS A 171 -7.88 39.80 -10.63
N ARG A 172 -7.18 38.70 -10.91
CA ARG A 172 -7.73 37.49 -11.55
C ARG A 172 -7.95 36.29 -10.64
N PHE A 173 -7.36 36.28 -9.43
CA PHE A 173 -7.32 35.08 -8.57
C PHE A 173 -6.87 33.83 -9.33
N GLY A 174 -5.72 33.95 -10.02
CA GLY A 174 -5.25 32.95 -10.97
C GLY A 174 -4.90 31.63 -10.30
N LEU A 175 -5.03 30.56 -11.07
CA LEU A 175 -4.76 29.18 -10.67
C LEU A 175 -3.28 28.79 -10.83
N ASP A 176 -2.36 29.77 -10.79
CA ASP A 176 -0.93 29.51 -10.97
C ASP A 176 -0.41 28.60 -9.84
N GLY A 177 0.09 27.41 -10.18
CA GLY A 177 0.48 26.34 -9.26
C GLY A 177 -0.65 25.39 -8.80
N GLY A 178 -1.90 25.67 -9.17
CA GLY A 178 -3.08 24.86 -8.87
C GLY A 178 -3.73 24.23 -10.11
N GLU A 179 -3.04 24.22 -11.25
CA GLU A 179 -3.59 23.84 -12.56
C GLU A 179 -4.10 22.41 -12.58
N ALA A 180 -3.55 21.55 -11.72
CA ALA A 180 -3.99 20.17 -11.52
C ALA A 180 -5.46 20.03 -11.05
N ALA A 181 -6.07 21.10 -10.52
CA ALA A 181 -7.49 21.12 -10.20
C ALA A 181 -8.38 21.00 -11.45
N VAL A 182 -7.94 21.50 -12.61
CA VAL A 182 -8.73 21.48 -13.85
C VAL A 182 -8.97 20.07 -14.38
N PRO A 183 -7.95 19.19 -14.55
CA PRO A 183 -8.19 17.81 -14.95
C PRO A 183 -8.81 16.93 -13.84
N ALA A 184 -8.84 17.41 -12.59
CA ALA A 184 -9.44 16.67 -11.47
C ALA A 184 -10.97 16.86 -11.38
N LEU A 185 -11.51 17.95 -11.93
CA LEU A 185 -12.95 18.27 -12.02
C LEU A 185 -13.58 17.67 -13.28
#